data_AF-A0A1A8K063-F1
#
_entry.id   AF-A0A1A8K063-F1
#
_cell.length_a   1.000
_cell.length_b   1.000
_cell.length_c   1.000
_cell.angle_alpha   90.00
_cell.angle_beta   90.00
_cell.angle_gamma   90.00
#
_symmetry.space_group_name_H-M   'P 1'
#
loop_
_entity.id
_entity.type
_entity.pdbx_description
1 polymer ?
#
loop_
_entity_poly.entity_id
_entity_poly.type
_entity_poly.pdbx_seq_one_letter_code
_entity_poly.pdbx_strand_id
1 'polypeptide(L)'
;MISTLATFPPFLHKDIIEYLSTSFLPMAILGSTRREGGVPAYVNLSASSMLMIAMQYTSNPVYHCQMLECLMKHKQEVWKDLLYVISYGPSQVKPPAVQMLFHYWPNLKPPGAISEYRGLQYTAWNPIHCQHIECHNAINKPAVKMCIDPTLSVALGDKPPPLYLCEECSQRIAG
;
A
#
# COMPACT_ATOMS: atom_id res chain seq x y z
N MET A 1 -8.40 9.68 20.87
CA MET A 1 -7.09 9.06 20.56
C MET A 1 -6.47 9.89 19.44
N ILE A 2 -5.43 10.67 19.72
CA ILE A 2 -4.73 11.44 18.68
C ILE A 2 -3.93 10.43 17.85
N SER A 3 -4.16 10.41 16.53
CA SER A 3 -3.42 9.52 15.62
C SER A 3 -1.93 9.85 15.68
N THR A 4 -1.06 8.83 15.67
CA THR A 4 0.40 9.03 15.71
C THR A 4 0.92 9.83 14.52
N LEU A 5 0.24 9.77 13.37
CA LEU A 5 0.55 10.60 12.20
C LEU A 5 0.26 12.09 12.44
N ALA A 6 -0.65 12.45 13.34
CA ALA A 6 -0.89 13.84 13.75
C ALA A 6 0.27 14.44 14.55
N THR A 7 1.10 13.58 15.16
CA THR A 7 2.27 13.98 15.95
C THR A 7 3.48 14.23 15.05
N PHE A 8 3.52 13.64 13.86
CA PHE A 8 4.61 13.85 12.93
C PHE A 8 4.42 15.16 12.16
N PRO A 9 5.51 15.91 11.90
CA PRO A 9 5.44 17.07 11.01
C PRO A 9 4.93 16.70 9.60
N PRO A 10 4.18 17.59 8.92
CA PRO A 10 3.64 17.32 7.59
C PRO A 10 4.66 16.89 6.54
N PHE A 11 5.92 17.35 6.65
CA PHE A 11 6.98 16.96 5.73
C PHE A 11 7.35 15.47 5.80
N LEU A 12 7.09 14.79 6.93
CA LEU A 12 7.35 13.36 7.09
C LEU A 12 6.19 12.49 6.58
N HIS A 13 5.00 13.04 6.37
CA HIS A 13 3.83 12.24 6.02
C HIS A 13 4.06 11.42 4.75
N LYS A 14 4.74 12.01 3.75
CA LYS A 14 5.14 11.31 2.52
C LYS A 14 5.97 10.07 2.86
N ASP A 15 7.08 10.26 3.56
CA ASP A 15 8.06 9.20 3.82
C ASP A 15 7.45 8.09 4.69
N ILE A 16 6.55 8.46 5.61
CA ILE A 16 5.79 7.51 6.42
C ILE A 16 4.86 6.67 5.55
N ILE A 17 4.07 7.29 4.65
CA ILE A 17 3.15 6.56 3.78
C ILE A 17 3.93 5.65 2.81
N GLU A 18 5.04 6.13 2.28
CA GLU A 18 5.92 5.36 1.41
C GLU A 18 6.44 4.14 2.16
N TYR A 19 7.07 4.32 3.32
CA TYR A 19 7.54 3.22 4.16
C TYR A 19 6.43 2.23 4.55
N LEU A 20 5.24 2.74 4.89
CA LEU A 20 4.10 1.89 5.23
C LEU A 20 3.70 1.00 4.05
N SER A 21 3.68 1.56 2.84
CA SER A 21 3.19 0.89 1.63
C SER A 21 4.26 -0.01 0.97
N THR A 22 5.55 0.32 1.09
CA THR A 22 6.64 -0.39 0.42
C THR A 22 7.45 -1.28 1.34
N SER A 23 7.18 -1.32 2.65
CA SER A 23 7.98 -2.14 3.56
C SER A 23 7.14 -2.70 4.68
N PHE A 24 6.50 -1.84 5.48
CA PHE A 24 5.81 -2.30 6.68
C PHE A 24 4.60 -3.19 6.38
N LEU A 25 3.63 -2.72 5.57
CA LEU A 25 2.42 -3.50 5.26
C LEU A 25 2.74 -4.82 4.57
N PRO A 26 3.58 -4.86 3.51
CA PRO A 26 3.94 -6.13 2.88
C PRO A 26 4.56 -7.12 3.87
N MET A 27 5.46 -6.66 4.75
CA MET A 27 6.08 -7.50 5.78
C MET A 27 5.08 -7.93 6.86
N ALA A 28 4.22 -7.03 7.32
CA ALA A 28 3.28 -7.30 8.39
C ALA A 28 2.16 -8.26 7.94
N ILE A 29 1.68 -8.13 6.69
CA ILE A 29 0.67 -9.03 6.13
C ILE A 29 1.30 -10.38 5.74
N LEU A 30 2.38 -10.42 4.97
CA LEU A 30 2.97 -11.69 4.53
C LEU A 30 3.71 -12.42 5.66
N GLY A 31 4.34 -11.70 6.57
CA GLY A 31 4.95 -12.28 7.78
C GLY A 31 3.91 -12.94 8.70
N SER A 32 2.66 -12.45 8.68
CA SER A 32 1.56 -13.05 9.43
C SER A 32 1.00 -14.32 8.78
N THR A 33 1.01 -14.41 7.44
CA THR A 33 0.53 -15.62 6.73
C THR A 33 1.35 -16.87 6.98
N ARG A 34 2.58 -16.75 7.49
CA ARG A 34 3.43 -17.89 7.91
C ARG A 34 3.16 -18.37 9.35
N ARG A 35 2.33 -17.66 10.13
CA ARG A 35 1.96 -18.12 11.48
C ARG A 35 0.74 -19.01 11.36
N GLU A 36 0.95 -20.32 11.48
CA GLU A 36 -0.12 -21.31 11.68
C GLU A 36 -0.99 -20.86 12.87
N GLY A 37 -2.28 -20.58 12.64
CA GLY A 37 -3.16 -20.21 13.76
C GLY A 37 -4.47 -19.48 13.45
N GLY A 38 -4.82 -19.19 12.20
CA GLY A 38 -6.17 -18.69 11.85
C GLY A 38 -6.60 -17.33 12.44
N VAL A 39 -5.74 -16.66 13.20
CA VAL A 39 -5.99 -15.30 13.71
C VAL A 39 -5.81 -14.31 12.56
N PRO A 40 -6.83 -13.48 12.22
CA PRO A 40 -6.65 -12.42 11.25
C PRO A 40 -5.49 -11.54 11.69
N ALA A 41 -4.53 -11.30 10.80
CA ALA A 41 -3.45 -10.37 11.08
C ALA A 41 -4.05 -9.08 11.64
N TYR A 42 -3.58 -8.58 12.79
CA TYR A 42 -4.06 -7.30 13.35
C TYR A 42 -4.02 -6.17 12.30
N VAL A 43 -3.11 -6.29 11.33
CA VAL A 43 -3.00 -5.45 10.13
C VAL A 43 -4.28 -5.42 9.30
N ASN A 44 -4.98 -6.55 9.15
CA ASN A 44 -6.24 -6.65 8.43
C ASN A 44 -7.38 -5.91 9.14
N LEU A 45 -7.33 -5.84 10.48
CA LEU A 45 -8.29 -5.09 11.29
C LEU A 45 -7.96 -3.59 11.30
N SER A 46 -6.68 -3.23 11.19
CA SER A 46 -6.23 -1.84 11.17
C SER A 46 -6.28 -1.19 9.78
N ALA A 47 -6.53 -1.93 8.70
CA ALA A 47 -6.50 -1.43 7.33
C ALA A 47 -7.41 -0.20 7.11
N SER A 48 -8.65 -0.28 7.59
CA SER A 48 -9.60 0.86 7.58
C SER A 48 -9.03 2.09 8.29
N SER A 49 -8.44 1.92 9.47
CA SER A 49 -7.83 3.02 10.24
C SER A 49 -6.60 3.60 9.54
N MET A 50 -5.77 2.77 8.90
CA MET A 50 -4.60 3.21 8.15
C MET A 50 -5.00 4.05 6.93
N LEU A 51 -6.02 3.62 6.18
CA LEU A 51 -6.58 4.38 5.07
C LEU A 51 -7.18 5.71 5.55
N MET A 52 -7.94 5.69 6.64
CA MET A 52 -8.52 6.89 7.25
C MET A 52 -7.43 7.91 7.59
N ILE A 53 -6.36 7.48 8.25
CA ILE A 53 -5.25 8.34 8.65
C ILE A 53 -4.51 8.88 7.42
N ALA A 54 -4.25 8.05 6.40
CA ALA A 54 -3.61 8.50 5.16
C ALA A 54 -4.42 9.61 4.48
N MET A 55 -5.73 9.44 4.36
CA MET A 55 -6.64 10.44 3.78
C MET A 55 -6.79 11.69 4.65
N GLN A 56 -6.67 11.55 5.96
CA GLN A 56 -6.79 12.65 6.91
C GLN A 56 -5.59 13.60 6.86
N TYR A 57 -4.39 13.08 6.63
CA TYR A 57 -3.12 13.83 6.78
C TYR A 57 -2.39 14.07 5.46
N THR A 58 -2.84 13.45 4.37
CA THR A 58 -2.33 13.73 3.03
C THR A 58 -3.49 14.13 2.13
N SER A 59 -3.33 15.18 1.33
CA SER A 59 -4.30 15.60 0.31
C SER A 59 -3.94 15.09 -1.08
N ASN A 60 -2.75 14.50 -1.24
CA ASN A 60 -2.27 14.02 -2.52
C ASN A 60 -2.86 12.62 -2.83
N PRO A 61 -3.66 12.48 -3.88
CA PRO A 61 -4.32 11.23 -4.23
C PRO A 61 -3.33 10.09 -4.55
N VAL A 62 -2.11 10.41 -5.00
CA VAL A 62 -1.07 9.41 -5.30
C VAL A 62 -0.74 8.58 -4.06
N TYR A 63 -0.65 9.22 -2.88
CA TYR A 63 -0.36 8.53 -1.63
C TYR A 63 -1.52 7.68 -1.14
N HIS A 64 -2.75 8.13 -1.41
CA HIS A 64 -3.93 7.32 -1.08
C HIS A 64 -3.99 6.08 -1.97
N CYS A 65 -3.75 6.23 -3.28
CA CYS A 65 -3.67 5.11 -4.22
C CYS A 65 -2.56 4.14 -3.84
N GLN A 66 -1.34 4.63 -3.55
CA GLN A 66 -0.21 3.79 -3.16
C GLN A 66 -0.55 2.90 -1.94
N MET A 67 -1.15 3.48 -0.90
CA MET A 67 -1.56 2.72 0.29
C MET A 67 -2.68 1.71 -0.04
N LEU A 68 -3.69 2.12 -0.81
CA LEU A 68 -4.82 1.26 -1.17
C LEU A 68 -4.39 0.09 -2.07
N GLU A 69 -3.60 0.36 -3.10
CA GLU A 69 -3.06 -0.66 -4.02
C GLU A 69 -2.16 -1.66 -3.28
N CYS A 70 -1.35 -1.17 -2.32
CA CYS A 70 -0.58 -2.05 -1.44
C CYS A 70 -1.49 -3.01 -0.65
N LEU A 71 -2.57 -2.49 -0.05
CA LEU A 71 -3.55 -3.32 0.64
C LEU A 71 -4.24 -4.30 -0.32
N MET A 72 -4.67 -3.85 -1.50
CA MET A 72 -5.33 -4.70 -2.49
C MET A 72 -4.46 -5.87 -2.97
N LYS A 73 -3.13 -5.67 -3.02
CA LYS A 73 -2.18 -6.73 -3.35
C LYS A 73 -2.15 -7.87 -2.33
N HIS A 74 -2.44 -7.57 -1.06
CA HIS A 74 -2.19 -8.48 0.06
C HIS A 74 -3.45 -8.85 0.87
N LYS A 75 -4.55 -8.13 0.69
CA LYS A 75 -5.80 -8.30 1.43
C LYS A 75 -6.98 -8.31 0.45
N GLN A 76 -7.89 -9.26 0.65
CA GLN A 76 -9.13 -9.35 -0.11
C GLN A 76 -10.18 -8.36 0.43
N GLU A 77 -11.13 -7.99 -0.42
CA GLU A 77 -12.29 -7.17 -0.05
C GLU A 77 -11.95 -5.80 0.57
N VAL A 78 -10.86 -5.16 0.16
CA VAL A 78 -10.43 -3.84 0.67
C VAL A 78 -11.49 -2.75 0.46
N TRP A 79 -12.43 -2.94 -0.47
CA TRP A 79 -13.61 -2.08 -0.62
C TRP A 79 -14.44 -1.99 0.67
N LYS A 80 -14.49 -3.04 1.50
CA LYS A 80 -15.15 -3.01 2.81
C LYS A 80 -14.45 -2.04 3.75
N ASP A 81 -13.12 -1.99 3.73
CA ASP A 81 -12.36 -1.02 4.51
C ASP A 81 -12.66 0.42 4.10
N LEU A 82 -12.78 0.68 2.80
CA LEU A 82 -13.23 1.99 2.30
C LEU A 82 -14.64 2.32 2.79
N LEU A 83 -15.57 1.36 2.80
CA LEU A 83 -16.92 1.59 3.35
C LEU A 83 -16.89 1.89 4.85
N TYR A 84 -15.99 1.26 5.62
CA TYR A 84 -15.77 1.61 7.03
C TYR A 84 -15.26 3.05 7.17
N VAL A 85 -14.31 3.48 6.33
CA VAL A 85 -13.82 4.86 6.32
C VAL A 85 -14.93 5.85 5.98
N ILE A 86 -15.77 5.55 4.98
CA ILE A 86 -16.89 6.41 4.58
C ILE A 86 -17.93 6.52 5.71
N SER A 87 -18.23 5.41 6.36
CA SER A 87 -19.26 5.33 7.40
C SER A 87 -18.82 6.00 8.71
N TYR A 88 -17.59 5.74 9.16
CA TYR A 88 -17.11 6.11 10.50
C TYR A 88 -16.05 7.21 10.50
N GLY A 89 -15.47 7.56 9.35
CA GLY A 89 -14.45 8.59 9.25
C GLY A 89 -15.01 10.01 9.43
N PRO A 90 -14.16 10.98 9.82
CA PRO A 90 -14.54 12.39 9.89
C PRO A 90 -14.93 12.95 8.51
N SER A 91 -15.65 14.07 8.47
CA SER A 91 -16.19 14.65 7.23
C SER A 91 -15.14 14.84 6.13
N GLN A 92 -13.92 15.27 6.48
CA GLN A 92 -12.85 15.51 5.51
C GLN A 92 -12.30 14.26 4.78
N VAL A 93 -12.41 13.06 5.37
CA VAL A 93 -11.89 11.84 4.72
C VAL A 93 -12.91 11.15 3.83
N LYS A 94 -14.19 11.52 3.95
CA LYS A 94 -15.26 10.87 3.18
C LYS A 94 -15.13 11.14 1.68
N PRO A 95 -14.89 12.38 1.21
CA PRO A 95 -14.72 12.63 -0.21
C PRO A 95 -13.60 11.80 -0.88
N PRO A 96 -12.34 11.77 -0.37
CA PRO A 96 -11.29 10.94 -0.99
C PRO A 96 -11.60 9.44 -0.90
N ALA A 97 -12.22 8.97 0.19
CA ALA A 97 -12.61 7.56 0.32
C ALA A 97 -13.66 7.14 -0.72
N VAL A 98 -14.69 7.97 -0.94
CA VAL A 98 -15.72 7.74 -1.98
C VAL A 98 -15.09 7.79 -3.36
N GLN A 99 -14.21 8.77 -3.62
CA GLN A 99 -13.53 8.91 -4.90
C GLN A 99 -12.70 7.67 -5.23
N MET A 100 -11.95 7.13 -4.27
CA MET A 100 -11.17 5.91 -4.45
C MET A 100 -12.07 4.68 -4.61
N LEU A 101 -13.14 4.56 -3.83
CA LEU A 101 -14.07 3.44 -3.95
C LEU A 101 -14.63 3.34 -5.37
N PHE A 102 -15.08 4.46 -5.95
CA PHE A 102 -15.62 4.47 -7.30
C PHE A 102 -14.55 4.39 -8.39
N HIS A 103 -13.30 4.77 -8.11
CA HIS A 103 -12.19 4.56 -9.04
C HIS A 103 -11.86 3.08 -9.22
N TYR A 104 -11.72 2.34 -8.12
CA TYR A 104 -11.33 0.91 -8.15
C TYR A 104 -12.52 -0.05 -8.29
N TRP A 105 -13.71 0.35 -7.82
CA TRP A 105 -14.96 -0.43 -7.92
C TRP A 105 -16.07 0.41 -8.56
N PRO A 106 -15.96 0.74 -9.86
CA PRO A 106 -16.94 1.60 -10.55
C PRO A 106 -18.36 1.04 -10.55
N ASN A 107 -18.53 -0.28 -10.45
CA ASN A 107 -19.84 -0.94 -10.36
C ASN A 107 -20.62 -0.56 -9.07
N LEU A 108 -19.94 -0.08 -8.04
CA LEU A 108 -20.57 0.39 -6.80
C LEU A 108 -21.05 1.84 -6.89
N LYS A 109 -20.75 2.55 -7.99
CA LYS A 109 -21.18 3.92 -8.20
C LYS A 109 -22.68 3.97 -8.50
N PRO A 110 -23.50 4.66 -7.69
CA PRO A 110 -24.92 4.79 -7.96
C PRO A 110 -25.19 5.50 -9.29
N PRO A 111 -26.21 5.09 -10.06
CA PRO A 111 -26.63 5.81 -11.25
C PRO A 111 -27.09 7.23 -10.85
N GLY A 112 -26.54 8.26 -11.50
CA GLY A 112 -26.80 9.66 -11.17
C GLY A 112 -25.95 10.24 -10.04
N ALA A 113 -24.99 9.48 -9.48
CA ALA A 113 -24.03 10.04 -8.53
C ALA A 113 -23.23 11.22 -9.16
N ILE A 114 -23.15 12.29 -8.38
CA ILE A 114 -22.70 13.64 -8.75
C ILE A 114 -21.35 13.62 -9.50
N SER A 115 -21.23 14.43 -10.55
CA SER A 115 -20.02 14.65 -11.37
C SER A 115 -18.80 15.16 -10.58
N GLU A 116 -18.99 15.57 -9.32
CA GLU A 116 -17.96 16.05 -8.41
C GLU A 116 -16.92 14.96 -8.08
N TYR A 117 -17.31 13.69 -8.09
CA TYR A 117 -16.38 12.55 -8.05
C TYR A 117 -15.93 12.18 -9.47
N ARG A 118 -15.50 13.20 -10.23
CA ARG A 118 -14.88 12.99 -11.54
C ARG A 118 -13.69 12.05 -11.35
N GLY A 119 -13.48 11.18 -12.36
CA GLY A 119 -12.51 10.09 -12.28
C GLY A 119 -11.18 10.58 -11.72
N LEU A 120 -10.68 9.88 -10.69
CA LEU A 120 -9.39 10.17 -10.09
C LEU A 120 -8.33 10.19 -11.19
N GLN A 121 -7.78 11.37 -11.48
CA GLN A 121 -6.64 11.52 -12.37
C GLN A 121 -5.40 11.69 -11.49
N TYR A 122 -4.53 10.70 -11.51
CA TYR A 122 -3.25 10.75 -10.81
C TYR A 122 -2.15 10.19 -11.71
N THR A 123 -0.94 10.71 -11.56
CA THR A 123 0.25 10.04 -12.08
C THR A 123 0.53 8.84 -11.18
N ALA A 124 0.62 7.64 -11.76
CA ALA A 124 0.98 6.45 -11.02
C ALA A 124 2.25 6.69 -10.19
N TRP A 125 2.30 6.10 -8.99
CA TRP A 125 3.49 6.18 -8.16
C TRP A 125 4.63 5.40 -8.85
N ASN A 126 5.87 5.84 -8.64
CA ASN A 126 7.02 5.24 -9.30
C ASN A 126 7.17 3.78 -8.87
N PRO A 127 7.26 2.82 -9.81
CA PRO A 127 7.42 1.42 -9.45
C PRO A 127 8.70 1.23 -8.64
N ILE A 128 8.65 0.31 -7.68
CA ILE A 128 9.87 -0.12 -6.98
C ILE A 128 10.73 -0.85 -8.01
N HIS A 129 11.98 -0.43 -8.14
CA HIS A 129 12.95 -1.03 -9.05
C HIS A 129 13.66 -2.22 -8.40
N CYS A 130 14.33 -3.04 -9.21
CA CYS A 130 15.13 -4.16 -8.72
C CYS A 130 16.17 -3.68 -7.71
N GLN A 131 16.36 -4.46 -6.64
CA GLN A 131 17.25 -4.14 -5.52
C GLN A 131 18.35 -5.17 -5.35
N HIS A 132 18.52 -6.08 -6.33
CA HIS A 132 19.64 -7.00 -6.37
C HIS A 132 20.91 -6.26 -6.78
N ILE A 133 21.96 -6.35 -5.98
CA ILE A 133 23.22 -5.62 -6.15
C ILE A 133 23.92 -5.94 -7.48
N GLU A 134 23.76 -7.17 -8.00
CA GLU A 134 24.33 -7.61 -9.29
C GLU A 134 23.33 -7.51 -10.46
N CYS A 135 22.20 -6.81 -10.26
CA CYS A 135 21.23 -6.63 -11.33
C CYS A 135 21.77 -5.68 -12.41
N HIS A 136 21.85 -6.19 -13.63
CA HIS A 136 22.21 -5.37 -14.78
C HIS A 136 21.08 -4.39 -15.09
N ASN A 137 21.38 -3.08 -14.99
CA ASN A 137 20.45 -1.98 -15.23
C ASN A 137 19.22 -1.96 -14.30
N ALA A 138 19.46 -2.09 -12.98
CA ALA A 138 18.41 -2.08 -11.96
C ALA A 138 17.46 -0.86 -12.07
N ILE A 139 17.98 0.32 -12.41
CA ILE A 139 17.24 1.58 -12.50
C ILE A 139 16.08 1.52 -13.50
N ASN A 140 16.16 0.68 -14.53
CA ASN A 140 15.12 0.56 -15.56
C ASN A 140 14.30 -0.74 -15.45
N LYS A 141 14.54 -1.54 -14.40
CA LYS A 141 13.88 -2.84 -14.22
C LYS A 141 12.92 -2.79 -13.03
N PRO A 142 11.60 -2.64 -13.26
CA PRO A 142 10.62 -2.68 -12.17
C PRO A 142 10.62 -4.06 -11.51
N ALA A 143 10.40 -4.07 -10.20
CA ALA A 143 10.33 -5.28 -9.41
C ALA A 143 8.97 -5.96 -9.60
N VAL A 144 9.01 -7.28 -9.80
CA VAL A 144 7.82 -8.12 -9.94
C VAL A 144 7.66 -9.10 -8.78
N LYS A 145 8.76 -9.43 -8.09
CA LYS A 145 8.77 -10.30 -6.92
C LYS A 145 9.28 -9.56 -5.70
N MET A 146 8.66 -9.84 -4.56
CA MET A 146 9.10 -9.35 -3.27
C MET A 146 9.47 -10.56 -2.40
N CYS A 147 10.65 -10.50 -1.80
CA CYS A 147 11.20 -11.53 -0.93
C CYS A 147 11.25 -11.02 0.52
N ILE A 148 10.79 -11.84 1.46
CA ILE A 148 10.80 -11.55 2.90
C ILE A 148 11.85 -12.37 3.66
N ASP A 149 12.61 -13.20 2.95
CA ASP A 149 13.66 -14.03 3.54
C ASP A 149 14.86 -13.15 3.93
N PRO A 150 15.24 -13.08 5.22
CA PRO A 150 16.37 -12.29 5.67
C PRO A 150 17.69 -12.72 5.02
N THR A 151 17.90 -14.01 4.81
CA THR A 151 19.13 -14.56 4.23
C THR A 151 19.29 -14.08 2.79
N LEU A 152 18.22 -14.19 1.99
CA LEU A 152 18.25 -13.70 0.60
C LEU A 152 18.35 -12.18 0.53
N SER A 153 17.70 -11.45 1.45
CA SER A 153 17.73 -9.98 1.47
C SER A 153 19.13 -9.44 1.74
N VAL A 154 19.86 -10.04 2.68
CA VAL A 154 21.25 -9.71 2.96
C VAL A 154 22.17 -10.14 1.83
N ALA A 155 22.05 -11.40 1.37
CA ALA A 155 22.95 -11.95 0.35
C ALA A 155 22.86 -11.22 -1.01
N LEU A 156 21.67 -10.79 -1.41
CA LEU A 156 21.42 -10.22 -2.73
C LEU A 156 21.23 -8.71 -2.72
N GLY A 157 20.82 -8.11 -1.60
CA GLY A 157 20.48 -6.69 -1.53
C GLY A 157 21.27 -5.89 -0.51
N ASP A 158 22.13 -6.52 0.29
CA ASP A 158 22.86 -5.92 1.40
C ASP A 158 21.97 -5.06 2.33
N LYS A 159 20.75 -5.55 2.60
CA LYS A 159 19.75 -4.79 3.36
C LYS A 159 18.70 -5.69 4.01
N PRO A 160 17.98 -5.21 5.04
CA PRO A 160 16.89 -5.96 5.64
C PRO A 160 15.72 -6.17 4.65
N PRO A 161 14.89 -7.20 4.85
CA PRO A 161 13.66 -7.39 4.10
C PRO A 161 12.69 -6.18 4.19
N PRO A 162 11.82 -5.97 3.19
CA PRO A 162 11.65 -6.79 1.99
C PRO A 162 12.65 -6.45 0.87
N LEU A 163 13.13 -7.49 0.18
CA LEU A 163 13.93 -7.35 -1.04
C LEU A 163 13.04 -7.42 -2.28
N TYR A 164 13.11 -6.40 -3.13
CA TYR A 164 12.36 -6.33 -4.39
C TYR A 164 13.23 -6.72 -5.59
N LEU A 165 12.72 -7.62 -6.42
CA LEU A 165 13.45 -8.25 -7.52
C LEU A 165 12.68 -8.11 -8.84
N CYS A 166 13.38 -7.74 -9.91
CA CYS A 166 12.85 -7.84 -11.27
C CYS A 166 12.68 -9.29 -11.70
N GLU A 167 11.99 -9.50 -12.82
CA GLU A 167 11.66 -10.83 -13.33
C GLU A 167 12.89 -11.72 -13.50
N GLU A 168 13.92 -11.24 -14.21
CA GLU A 168 15.17 -11.98 -14.43
C GLU A 168 15.87 -12.38 -13.12
N CYS A 169 16.01 -11.45 -12.17
CA CYS A 169 16.66 -11.74 -10.89
C CYS A 169 15.80 -12.71 -10.06
N SER A 170 14.48 -12.62 -10.15
CA SER A 170 13.55 -13.48 -9.43
C SER A 170 13.60 -14.94 -9.88
N GLN A 171 13.83 -15.18 -11.18
CA GLN A 171 13.92 -16.52 -11.77
C GLN A 171 15.23 -17.22 -11.36
N ARG A 172 16.35 -16.48 -11.26
CA ARG A 172 17.66 -17.03 -10.85
C ARG A 172 17.70 -17.57 -9.42
N ILE A 173 16.78 -17.13 -8.57
CA ILE A 173 16.69 -17.53 -7.15
C ILE A 173 15.70 -18.69 -6.97
N ALA A 174 14.87 -18.98 -7.97
CA ALA A 174 13.88 -20.05 -7.93
C ALA A 174 14.38 -21.37 -8.51
N GLY A 175 15.57 -21.38 -9.15
CA GLY A 175 16.31 -22.57 -9.57
C GLY A 175 17.39 -22.91 -8.55
#